data_AF-A0AB37IWG1-F1
#
_entry.id   AF-A0AB37IWG1-F1
#
_cell.length_a   1.000
_cell.length_b   1.000
_cell.length_c   1.000
_cell.angle_alpha   90.00
_cell.angle_beta   90.00
_cell.angle_gamma   90.00
#
_symmetry.space_group_name_H-M   'P 1'
#
loop_
_entity.id
_entity.type
_entity.pdbx_description
1 polymer ?
#
loop_
_entity_poly.entity_id
_entity_poly.type
_entity_poly.pdbx_seq_one_letter_code
_entity_poly.pdbx_strand_id
1 'polypeptide(L)'
;MIAAIIQARLGSTRTPGKTMKLIADKPLLEYSVERAKQARYVDKVIVATTTSDKDNLISEWCKEKGIASFRGSEDDVLDRYFQTASYFKADIIVRITSDCPFVDPQIIDLLILTLKVFGAHYASNRIKKRTWPHGLDTEVFTYEALENAWKDAREEREREHVTPYIIGHPELFKLIEVPLEEDLSRYRLTVDYPEDLEFARIIVEKYNANKMNWREIIDFLKKYPELVEINASRLDSRL
;
A
#
# COMPACT_ATOMS: atom_id res chain seq x y z
N MET A 1 -10.86 -10.49 -12.42
CA MET A 1 -9.78 -9.51 -12.53
C MET A 1 -9.08 -9.32 -11.19
N ILE A 2 -7.75 -9.23 -11.19
CA ILE A 2 -6.94 -8.80 -10.04
C ILE A 2 -6.71 -7.29 -10.13
N ALA A 3 -7.18 -6.55 -9.14
CA ALA A 3 -7.01 -5.10 -9.06
C ALA A 3 -6.01 -4.73 -7.96
N ALA A 4 -5.01 -3.91 -8.29
CA ALA A 4 -4.27 -3.17 -7.28
C ALA A 4 -4.98 -1.85 -6.99
N ILE A 5 -5.53 -1.72 -5.79
CA ILE A 5 -6.24 -0.52 -5.34
C ILE A 5 -5.28 0.25 -4.44
N ILE A 6 -4.93 1.46 -4.88
CA ILE A 6 -4.08 2.40 -4.14
C ILE A 6 -5.00 3.42 -3.47
N GLN A 7 -5.10 3.38 -2.13
CA GLN A 7 -5.83 4.41 -1.40
C GLN A 7 -5.01 5.69 -1.33
N ALA A 8 -5.60 6.82 -1.73
CA ALA A 8 -4.92 8.10 -1.82
C ALA A 8 -5.83 9.26 -1.39
N ARG A 9 -5.40 10.06 -0.41
CA ARG A 9 -6.04 11.33 -0.01
C ARG A 9 -4.99 12.37 0.34
N LEU A 10 -5.33 13.66 0.26
CA LEU A 10 -4.46 14.75 0.69
C LEU A 10 -4.52 15.00 2.20
N GLY A 11 -5.58 14.54 2.88
CA GLY A 11 -5.88 14.74 4.30
C GLY A 11 -4.95 14.07 5.33
N SER A 12 -3.68 13.82 4.99
CA SER A 12 -2.69 13.31 5.94
C SER A 12 -2.37 14.34 7.03
N THR A 13 -2.51 13.97 8.30
CA THR A 13 -2.26 14.87 9.44
C THR A 13 -0.79 15.12 9.70
N ARG A 14 0.05 14.09 9.59
CA ARG A 14 1.51 14.16 9.88
C ARG A 14 2.28 14.91 8.79
N THR A 15 2.00 14.58 7.54
CA THR A 15 2.57 15.25 6.36
C THR A 15 1.43 15.63 5.42
N PRO A 16 0.83 16.83 5.56
CA PRO A 16 -0.26 17.28 4.70
C PRO A 16 0.11 17.27 3.22
N GLY A 17 -0.79 16.75 2.39
CA GLY A 17 -0.61 16.66 0.94
C GLY A 17 0.50 15.70 0.48
N LYS A 18 1.04 14.84 1.36
CA LYS A 18 2.18 13.96 1.04
C LYS A 18 2.03 13.19 -0.27
N THR A 19 0.83 12.69 -0.55
CA THR A 19 0.45 11.94 -1.75
C THR A 19 0.84 12.65 -3.05
N MET A 20 0.76 13.98 -3.08
CA MET A 20 1.08 14.80 -4.27
C MET A 20 2.37 15.60 -4.11
N LYS A 21 3.12 15.42 -3.02
CA LYS A 21 4.46 16.03 -2.88
C LYS A 21 5.42 15.35 -3.84
N LEU A 22 6.30 16.16 -4.42
CA LEU A 22 7.29 15.67 -5.38
C LEU A 22 8.46 14.98 -4.67
N ILE A 23 8.84 13.84 -5.22
CA ILE A 23 10.12 13.18 -5.04
C ILE A 23 10.78 13.22 -6.41
N ALA A 24 11.92 13.90 -6.55
CA ALA A 24 12.46 14.30 -7.84
C ALA A 24 11.40 15.05 -8.68
N ASP A 25 11.03 14.54 -9.85
CA ASP A 25 10.12 15.13 -10.83
C ASP A 25 8.69 14.56 -10.77
N LYS A 26 8.40 13.64 -9.84
CA LYS A 26 7.11 12.93 -9.78
C LYS A 26 6.44 13.03 -8.41
N PRO A 27 5.10 13.09 -8.33
CA PRO A 27 4.41 13.01 -7.05
C PRO A 27 4.62 11.63 -6.41
N LEU A 28 4.63 11.57 -5.08
CA LEU A 28 4.76 10.33 -4.30
C LEU A 28 3.84 9.21 -4.81
N LEU A 29 2.57 9.55 -5.10
CA LEU A 29 1.58 8.62 -5.64
C LEU A 29 2.01 7.96 -6.96
N GLU A 30 2.74 8.68 -7.82
CA GLU A 30 3.18 8.15 -9.12
C GLU A 30 4.12 6.96 -8.94
N TYR A 31 5.01 6.99 -7.94
CA TYR A 31 5.91 5.87 -7.66
C TYR A 31 5.15 4.61 -7.27
N SER A 32 4.17 4.70 -6.37
CA SER A 32 3.35 3.55 -5.99
C SER A 32 2.54 3.00 -7.17
N VAL A 33 2.01 3.88 -8.04
CA VAL A 33 1.30 3.46 -9.26
C VAL A 33 2.22 2.78 -10.25
N GLU A 34 3.38 3.37 -10.55
CA GLU A 34 4.34 2.83 -11.51
C GLU A 34 4.87 1.47 -11.08
N ARG A 35 5.14 1.28 -9.79
CA ARG A 35 5.57 -0.01 -9.26
C ARG A 35 4.43 -1.04 -9.24
N ALA A 36 3.22 -0.67 -8.81
CA ALA A 36 2.09 -1.58 -8.88
C ALA A 36 1.80 -2.08 -10.32
N LYS A 37 2.00 -1.22 -11.34
CA LYS A 37 1.86 -1.59 -12.76
C LYS A 37 2.92 -2.58 -13.26
N GLN A 38 4.04 -2.74 -12.56
CA GLN A 38 5.10 -3.68 -12.93
C GLN A 38 4.82 -5.10 -12.42
N ALA A 39 3.83 -5.30 -11.54
CA ALA A 39 3.45 -6.62 -11.05
C ALA A 39 2.83 -7.44 -12.19
N ARG A 40 3.29 -8.67 -12.36
CA ARG A 40 2.93 -9.53 -13.49
C ARG A 40 1.46 -9.94 -13.48
N TYR A 41 0.89 -10.15 -12.30
CA TYR A 41 -0.47 -10.69 -12.16
C TYR A 41 -1.53 -9.62 -11.89
N VAL A 42 -1.15 -8.34 -11.79
CA VAL A 42 -2.11 -7.24 -11.63
C VAL A 42 -2.68 -6.86 -12.99
N ASP A 43 -3.98 -7.08 -13.18
CA ASP A 43 -4.66 -6.71 -14.43
C ASP A 43 -4.93 -5.21 -14.52
N LYS A 44 -5.16 -4.57 -13.37
CA LYS A 44 -5.55 -3.16 -13.31
C LYS A 44 -5.06 -2.47 -12.05
N VAL A 45 -4.43 -1.30 -12.21
CA VAL A 45 -4.11 -0.39 -11.10
C VAL A 45 -5.16 0.70 -11.04
N ILE A 46 -5.74 0.91 -9.86
CA ILE A 46 -6.84 1.85 -9.61
C ILE A 46 -6.46 2.73 -8.41
N VAL A 47 -6.62 4.04 -8.55
CA VAL A 47 -6.48 4.98 -7.42
C VAL A 47 -7.85 5.23 -6.80
N ALA A 48 -8.02 4.82 -5.55
CA ALA A 48 -9.23 5.08 -4.78
C ALA A 48 -9.03 6.32 -3.89
N THR A 49 -9.70 7.42 -4.26
CA THR A 49 -9.64 8.70 -3.57
C THR A 49 -11.01 9.15 -3.07
N THR A 50 -11.12 10.32 -2.45
CA THR A 50 -12.36 10.77 -1.81
C THR A 50 -13.20 11.66 -2.74
N THR A 51 -14.46 11.84 -2.40
CA THR A 51 -15.38 12.80 -3.03
C THR A 51 -15.14 14.25 -2.56
N SER A 52 -14.24 14.47 -1.59
CA SER A 52 -13.85 15.80 -1.12
C SER A 52 -13.20 16.63 -2.22
N ASP A 53 -13.54 17.93 -2.30
CA ASP A 53 -12.99 18.85 -3.31
C ASP A 53 -11.46 18.97 -3.22
N LYS A 54 -10.90 18.81 -2.02
CA LYS A 54 -9.44 18.83 -1.80
C LYS A 54 -8.74 17.73 -2.60
N ASP A 55 -9.40 16.59 -2.78
CA ASP A 55 -8.86 15.44 -3.49
C ASP A 55 -9.14 15.49 -5.01
N ASN A 56 -9.76 16.57 -5.52
CA ASN A 56 -9.94 16.77 -6.98
C ASN A 56 -8.60 16.64 -7.72
N LEU A 57 -7.53 17.21 -7.15
CA LEU A 57 -6.17 17.13 -7.70
C LEU A 57 -5.71 15.69 -7.98
N ILE A 58 -6.05 14.73 -7.10
CA ILE A 58 -5.69 13.32 -7.30
C ILE A 58 -6.46 12.74 -8.49
N SER A 59 -7.76 13.05 -8.59
CA SER A 59 -8.60 12.55 -9.68
C SER A 59 -8.24 13.17 -11.05
N GLU A 60 -7.89 14.46 -11.07
CA GLU A 60 -7.40 15.17 -12.24
C GLU A 60 -6.06 14.61 -12.71
N TRP A 61 -5.10 14.43 -11.79
CA TRP A 61 -3.83 13.79 -12.09
C TRP A 61 -4.02 12.36 -12.66
N CYS A 62 -4.94 11.57 -12.09
CA CYS A 62 -5.25 10.25 -12.65
C CYS A 62 -5.79 10.34 -14.08
N LYS A 63 -6.68 11.29 -14.36
CA LYS A 63 -7.25 11.52 -15.69
C LYS A 63 -6.17 11.92 -16.69
N GLU A 64 -5.28 12.85 -16.33
CA GLU A 64 -4.16 13.28 -17.16
C GLU A 64 -3.20 12.14 -17.51
N LYS A 65 -2.91 11.26 -16.53
CA LYS A 65 -2.02 10.11 -16.69
C LYS A 65 -2.71 8.86 -17.27
N GLY A 66 -4.00 8.91 -17.55
CA GLY A 66 -4.77 7.76 -18.03
C GLY A 66 -4.85 6.61 -17.02
N ILE A 67 -4.82 6.91 -15.72
CA ILE A 67 -4.92 5.95 -14.63
C ILE A 67 -6.39 5.84 -14.20
N ALA A 68 -6.88 4.61 -14.02
CA ALA A 68 -8.22 4.40 -13.51
C ALA A 68 -8.33 4.93 -12.07
N SER A 69 -9.41 5.64 -11.77
CA SER A 69 -9.66 6.14 -10.42
C SER A 69 -11.12 5.96 -10.01
N PHE A 70 -11.35 5.92 -8.71
CA PHE A 70 -12.67 5.89 -8.10
C PHE A 70 -12.72 6.92 -6.97
N ARG A 71 -13.85 7.62 -6.82
CA ARG A 71 -14.07 8.59 -5.76
C ARG A 71 -15.16 8.07 -4.83
N GLY A 72 -14.85 7.91 -3.55
CA GLY A 72 -15.78 7.38 -2.55
C GLY A 72 -15.82 8.19 -1.25
N SER A 73 -16.35 7.58 -0.20
CA SER A 73 -16.38 8.15 1.16
C SER A 73 -14.99 8.58 1.62
N GLU A 74 -14.85 9.66 2.38
CA GLU A 74 -13.58 10.06 3.01
C GLU A 74 -13.32 9.26 4.30
N ASP A 75 -14.35 9.14 5.12
CA ASP A 75 -14.32 8.58 6.48
C ASP A 75 -14.48 7.06 6.51
N ASP A 76 -15.06 6.48 5.46
CA ASP A 76 -15.27 5.04 5.34
C ASP A 76 -14.37 4.43 4.25
N VAL A 77 -13.17 4.03 4.66
CA VAL A 77 -12.17 3.48 3.75
C VAL A 77 -12.60 2.11 3.26
N LEU A 78 -13.18 1.28 4.13
CA LEU A 78 -13.70 -0.05 3.77
C LEU A 78 -14.80 0.05 2.71
N ASP A 79 -15.77 0.96 2.88
CA ASP A 79 -16.77 1.23 1.84
C ASP A 79 -16.12 1.68 0.54
N ARG A 80 -15.17 2.62 0.60
CA ARG A 80 -14.46 3.09 -0.60
C ARG A 80 -13.75 1.94 -1.33
N TYR A 81 -13.14 0.99 -0.63
CA TYR A 81 -12.56 -0.21 -1.25
C TYR A 81 -13.62 -1.12 -1.84
N PHE A 82 -14.70 -1.40 -1.12
CA PHE A 82 -15.79 -2.25 -1.59
C PHE A 82 -16.45 -1.68 -2.86
N GLN A 83 -16.81 -0.39 -2.87
CA GLN A 83 -17.40 0.26 -4.04
C GLN A 83 -16.43 0.28 -5.21
N THR A 84 -15.13 0.54 -4.97
CA THR A 84 -14.10 0.50 -6.02
C THR A 84 -14.01 -0.90 -6.64
N ALA A 85 -13.88 -1.93 -5.81
CA ALA A 85 -13.77 -3.31 -6.26
C ALA A 85 -15.03 -3.76 -7.02
N SER A 86 -16.21 -3.38 -6.53
CA SER A 86 -17.51 -3.67 -7.16
C SER A 86 -17.63 -3.01 -8.53
N TYR A 87 -17.32 -1.71 -8.62
CA TYR A 87 -17.42 -0.94 -9.86
C TYR A 87 -16.50 -1.49 -10.96
N PHE A 88 -15.28 -1.88 -10.58
CA PHE A 88 -14.30 -2.44 -11.51
C PHE A 88 -14.38 -3.96 -11.67
N LYS A 89 -15.29 -4.65 -10.97
CA LYS A 89 -15.47 -6.10 -11.00
C LYS A 89 -14.17 -6.86 -10.67
N ALA A 90 -13.51 -6.44 -9.61
CA ALA A 90 -12.32 -7.11 -9.09
C ALA A 90 -12.73 -8.36 -8.31
N ASP A 91 -12.07 -9.49 -8.58
CA ASP A 91 -12.26 -10.75 -7.83
C ASP A 91 -11.21 -10.89 -6.71
N ILE A 92 -10.03 -10.31 -6.93
CA ILE A 92 -8.92 -10.26 -5.98
C ILE A 92 -8.43 -8.81 -5.93
N ILE A 93 -8.20 -8.32 -4.72
CA ILE A 93 -7.76 -6.97 -4.43
C ILE A 93 -6.35 -7.05 -3.84
N VAL A 94 -5.42 -6.31 -4.43
CA VAL A 94 -4.13 -5.96 -3.81
C VAL A 94 -4.29 -4.57 -3.20
N ARG A 95 -4.28 -4.48 -1.88
CA ARG A 95 -4.33 -3.22 -1.15
C ARG A 95 -2.93 -2.62 -1.06
N ILE A 96 -2.81 -1.37 -1.51
CA ILE A 96 -1.59 -0.58 -1.46
C ILE A 96 -1.94 0.79 -0.87
N THR A 97 -1.07 1.34 -0.03
CA THR A 97 -1.22 2.71 0.48
C THR A 97 -0.33 3.67 -0.33
N SER A 98 -0.83 4.88 -0.60
CA SER A 98 -0.11 5.87 -1.43
C SER A 98 1.15 6.46 -0.80
N ASP A 99 1.50 6.05 0.41
CA ASP A 99 2.71 6.44 1.13
C ASP A 99 3.85 5.42 1.04
N CYS A 100 3.68 4.38 0.23
CA CYS A 100 4.68 3.33 0.02
C CYS A 100 5.28 3.47 -1.40
N PRO A 101 6.21 4.41 -1.65
CA PRO A 101 6.77 4.63 -3.00
C PRO A 101 7.66 3.48 -3.48
N PHE A 102 8.10 2.60 -2.56
CA PHE A 102 8.97 1.47 -2.85
C PHE A 102 8.24 0.12 -2.83
N VAL A 103 6.90 0.10 -2.79
CA VAL A 103 6.09 -1.13 -2.88
C VAL A 103 6.61 -2.05 -3.98
N ASP A 104 6.88 -3.32 -3.68
CA ASP A 104 7.65 -4.16 -4.59
C ASP A 104 6.76 -5.07 -5.47
N PRO A 105 6.91 -5.03 -6.80
CA PRO A 105 6.13 -5.87 -7.71
C PRO A 105 6.26 -7.38 -7.43
N GLN A 106 7.45 -7.84 -7.00
CA GLN A 106 7.69 -9.25 -6.72
C GLN A 106 6.98 -9.70 -5.45
N ILE A 107 6.84 -8.82 -4.45
CA ILE A 107 6.07 -9.09 -3.22
C ILE A 107 4.58 -9.18 -3.56
N ILE A 108 4.07 -8.27 -4.40
CA ILE A 108 2.68 -8.32 -4.89
C ILE A 108 2.42 -9.65 -5.59
N ASP A 109 3.27 -10.03 -6.55
CA ASP A 109 3.11 -11.28 -7.30
C ASP A 109 3.21 -12.52 -6.40
N LEU A 110 4.14 -12.53 -5.44
CA LEU A 110 4.30 -13.59 -4.45
C LEU A 110 3.01 -13.81 -3.65
N LEU A 111 2.40 -12.73 -3.15
CA LEU A 111 1.20 -12.82 -2.32
C LEU A 111 -0.05 -13.17 -3.13
N ILE A 112 -0.18 -12.68 -4.37
CA ILE A 112 -1.24 -13.12 -5.29
C ILE A 112 -1.14 -14.64 -5.53
N LEU A 113 0.05 -15.14 -5.85
CA LEU A 113 0.27 -16.56 -6.10
C LEU A 113 0.02 -17.39 -4.85
N THR A 114 0.50 -16.93 -3.69
CA THR A 114 0.27 -17.59 -2.41
C THR A 114 -1.23 -17.70 -2.12
N LEU A 115 -1.98 -16.60 -2.25
CA LEU A 115 -3.42 -16.60 -2.04
C LEU A 115 -4.11 -17.64 -2.94
N LYS A 116 -3.76 -17.67 -4.24
CA LYS A 116 -4.35 -18.60 -5.21
C LYS A 116 -3.99 -20.07 -4.95
N VAL A 117 -2.70 -20.36 -4.77
CA VAL A 117 -2.19 -21.74 -4.59
C VAL A 117 -2.82 -22.40 -3.37
N PHE A 118 -2.95 -21.66 -2.28
CA PHE A 118 -3.51 -22.21 -1.06
C PHE A 118 -5.02 -22.01 -0.95
N GLY A 119 -5.68 -21.37 -1.91
CA GLY A 119 -7.12 -21.05 -1.83
C GLY A 119 -7.46 -20.25 -0.56
N ALA A 120 -6.63 -19.25 -0.23
CA ALA A 120 -6.84 -18.39 0.93
C ALA A 120 -7.80 -17.23 0.60
N HIS A 121 -8.39 -16.66 1.64
CA HIS A 121 -9.23 -15.46 1.53
C HIS A 121 -8.39 -14.18 1.65
N TYR A 122 -7.29 -14.26 2.38
CA TYR A 122 -6.37 -13.15 2.66
C TYR A 122 -4.93 -13.66 2.76
N ALA A 123 -4.00 -12.99 2.10
CA ALA A 123 -2.57 -13.22 2.17
C ALA A 123 -1.84 -11.90 2.42
N SER A 124 -0.90 -11.89 3.36
CA SER A 124 -0.10 -10.71 3.64
C SER A 124 1.30 -11.09 4.10
N ASN A 125 2.24 -10.18 3.92
CA ASN A 125 3.58 -10.31 4.47
C ASN A 125 3.69 -9.76 5.92
N ARG A 126 2.58 -9.29 6.49
CA ARG A 126 2.47 -8.79 7.87
C ARG A 126 1.09 -9.11 8.44
N ILE A 127 0.99 -10.20 9.21
CA ILE A 127 -0.22 -10.51 10.00
C ILE A 127 0.11 -10.47 11.49
N LYS A 128 1.07 -11.29 11.92
CA LYS A 128 1.42 -11.46 13.34
C LYS A 128 2.54 -10.53 13.76
N LYS A 129 3.59 -10.47 12.96
CA LYS A 129 4.78 -9.64 13.23
C LYS A 129 5.33 -9.08 11.92
N ARG A 130 5.72 -7.81 11.95
CA ARG A 130 6.49 -7.19 10.87
C ARG A 130 7.92 -7.76 10.88
N THR A 131 8.27 -8.52 9.86
CA THR A 131 9.66 -8.93 9.55
C THR A 131 10.18 -8.22 8.29
N TRP A 132 9.27 -7.77 7.42
CA TRP A 132 9.60 -7.01 6.21
C TRP A 132 9.87 -5.53 6.54
N PRO A 133 10.67 -4.83 5.72
CA PRO A 133 10.82 -3.38 5.81
C PRO A 133 9.46 -2.68 5.82
N HIS A 134 9.32 -1.67 6.68
CA HIS A 134 8.09 -0.87 6.71
C HIS A 134 7.94 -0.11 5.39
N GLY A 135 6.76 -0.13 4.78
CA GLY A 135 6.51 0.43 3.45
C GLY A 135 6.54 -0.62 2.32
N LEU A 136 6.89 -1.87 2.65
CA LEU A 136 6.71 -3.03 1.76
C LEU A 136 5.51 -3.89 2.16
N ASP A 137 4.68 -3.40 3.07
CA ASP A 137 3.45 -4.08 3.46
C ASP A 137 2.56 -4.27 2.24
N THR A 138 2.12 -5.49 2.01
CA THR A 138 1.21 -5.81 0.92
C THR A 138 0.16 -6.78 1.43
N GLU A 139 -1.10 -6.46 1.15
CA GLU A 139 -2.24 -7.27 1.54
C GLU A 139 -3.00 -7.63 0.28
N VAL A 140 -3.27 -8.92 0.10
CA VAL A 140 -4.03 -9.45 -1.03
C VAL A 140 -5.21 -10.22 -0.49
N PHE A 141 -6.42 -9.92 -0.94
CA PHE A 141 -7.62 -10.57 -0.46
C PHE A 141 -8.68 -10.73 -1.54
N THR A 142 -9.58 -11.67 -1.33
CA THR A 142 -10.69 -11.94 -2.23
C THR A 142 -11.77 -10.88 -2.11
N TYR A 143 -12.52 -10.66 -3.19
CA TYR A 143 -13.72 -9.81 -3.17
C TYR A 143 -14.75 -10.32 -2.16
N GLU A 144 -14.90 -11.64 -2.04
CA GLU A 144 -15.78 -12.26 -1.04
C GLU A 144 -15.40 -11.84 0.39
N ALA A 145 -14.12 -11.90 0.76
CA ALA A 145 -13.67 -11.46 2.08
C ALA A 145 -13.92 -9.96 2.31
N LEU A 146 -13.70 -9.14 1.28
CA LEU A 146 -13.99 -7.70 1.33
C LEU A 146 -15.48 -7.43 1.50
N GLU A 147 -16.35 -8.16 0.79
CA GLU A 147 -17.79 -8.00 0.88
C GLU A 147 -18.31 -8.39 2.27
N ASN A 148 -17.85 -9.52 2.82
CA ASN A 148 -18.20 -9.93 4.18
C ASN A 148 -17.77 -8.87 5.20
N ALA A 149 -16.51 -8.40 5.12
CA ALA A 149 -16.03 -7.33 5.98
C ALA A 149 -16.86 -6.05 5.83
N TRP A 150 -17.20 -5.64 4.61
CA TRP A 150 -18.03 -4.46 4.38
C TRP A 150 -19.43 -4.60 4.97
N LYS A 151 -20.03 -5.80 4.91
CA LYS A 151 -21.35 -6.09 5.49
C LYS A 151 -21.34 -6.12 7.01
N ASP A 152 -20.29 -6.64 7.64
CA ASP A 152 -20.32 -7.04 9.05
C ASP A 152 -19.39 -6.26 9.97
N ALA A 153 -18.35 -5.58 9.44
CA ALA A 153 -17.51 -4.70 10.24
C ALA A 153 -18.32 -3.55 10.85
N ARG A 154 -18.14 -3.31 12.15
CA ARG A 154 -18.85 -2.26 12.90
C ARG A 154 -17.91 -1.32 13.63
N GLU A 155 -16.67 -1.74 13.90
CA GLU A 155 -15.71 -0.92 14.61
C GLU A 155 -15.08 0.13 13.69
N GLU A 156 -14.82 1.32 14.21
CA GLU A 156 -14.17 2.41 13.47
C GLU A 156 -12.84 1.96 12.86
N ARG A 157 -12.03 1.23 13.64
CA ARG A 157 -10.74 0.68 13.19
C ARG A 157 -10.88 -0.24 11.98
N GLU A 158 -11.93 -1.06 11.94
CA GLU A 158 -12.20 -1.97 10.83
C GLU A 158 -12.62 -1.21 9.57
N ARG A 159 -13.46 -0.17 9.72
CA ARG A 159 -13.88 0.70 8.62
C ARG A 159 -12.74 1.58 8.09
N GLU A 160 -11.83 2.03 8.94
CA GLU A 160 -10.69 2.88 8.56
C GLU A 160 -9.55 2.09 7.90
N HIS A 161 -9.26 0.88 8.39
CA HIS A 161 -8.08 0.12 7.94
C HIS A 161 -8.40 -1.06 7.03
N VAL A 162 -9.67 -1.25 6.64
CA VAL A 162 -10.16 -2.21 5.62
C VAL A 162 -10.08 -3.67 6.04
N THR A 163 -8.89 -4.16 6.39
CA THR A 163 -8.58 -5.56 6.64
C THR A 163 -8.68 -6.04 8.10
N PRO A 164 -8.79 -5.20 9.16
CA PRO A 164 -8.85 -5.71 10.53
C PRO A 164 -9.97 -6.71 10.80
N TYR A 165 -11.17 -6.52 10.21
CA TYR A 165 -12.26 -7.49 10.35
C TYR A 165 -11.86 -8.85 9.78
N ILE A 166 -11.26 -8.88 8.58
CA ILE A 166 -10.82 -10.13 7.93
C ILE A 166 -9.75 -10.83 8.79
N ILE A 167 -8.80 -10.08 9.32
CA ILE A 167 -7.71 -10.62 10.15
C ILE A 167 -8.23 -11.10 11.52
N GLY A 168 -9.20 -10.40 12.10
CA GLY A 168 -9.77 -10.66 13.41
C GLY A 168 -10.70 -11.87 13.47
N HIS A 169 -11.13 -12.41 12.32
CA HIS A 169 -12.09 -13.51 12.23
C HIS A 169 -11.50 -14.72 11.46
N PRO A 170 -10.41 -15.36 11.97
CA PRO A 170 -9.78 -16.51 11.32
C PRO A 170 -10.70 -17.76 11.26
N GLU A 171 -11.77 -17.79 12.03
CA GLU A 171 -12.85 -18.79 11.95
C GLU A 171 -13.71 -18.64 10.69
N LEU A 172 -13.77 -17.42 10.12
CA LEU A 172 -14.47 -17.13 8.86
C LEU A 172 -13.52 -17.15 7.66
N PHE A 173 -12.27 -16.72 7.86
CA PHE A 173 -11.34 -16.48 6.76
C PHE A 173 -10.07 -17.32 6.88
N LYS A 174 -9.74 -18.00 5.79
CA LYS A 174 -8.42 -18.62 5.61
C LYS A 174 -7.35 -17.54 5.37
N LEU A 175 -6.51 -17.31 6.37
CA LEU A 175 -5.41 -16.33 6.35
C LEU A 175 -4.06 -17.01 6.07
N ILE A 176 -3.19 -16.36 5.29
CA ILE A 176 -1.81 -16.80 5.09
C ILE A 176 -0.84 -15.65 5.28
N GLU A 177 0.18 -15.90 6.09
CA GLU A 177 1.29 -14.97 6.30
C GLU A 177 2.53 -15.45 5.54
N VAL A 178 3.23 -14.53 4.88
CA VAL A 178 4.53 -14.79 4.24
C VAL A 178 5.60 -13.93 4.94
N PRO A 179 6.19 -14.39 6.05
CA PRO A 179 7.22 -13.65 6.76
C PRO A 179 8.59 -13.77 6.07
N LEU A 180 9.55 -12.97 6.52
CA LEU A 180 10.97 -13.18 6.26
C LEU A 180 11.60 -13.95 7.41
N GLU A 181 12.58 -14.80 7.09
CA GLU A 181 13.43 -15.44 8.10
C GLU A 181 14.33 -14.40 8.80
N GLU A 182 14.91 -13.45 8.06
CA GLU A 182 15.65 -12.31 8.61
C GLU A 182 14.69 -11.18 9.00
N ASP A 183 14.84 -10.64 10.21
CA ASP A 183 14.06 -9.47 10.66
C ASP A 183 14.66 -8.18 10.08
N LEU A 184 14.04 -7.69 9.01
CA LEU A 184 14.38 -6.44 8.31
C LEU A 184 13.43 -5.30 8.67
N SER A 185 12.62 -5.43 9.72
CA SER A 185 11.60 -4.44 10.10
C SER A 185 12.17 -3.08 10.51
N ARG A 186 13.48 -3.01 10.82
CA ARG A 186 14.20 -1.76 11.12
C ARG A 186 14.28 -0.79 9.93
N TYR A 187 14.18 -1.29 8.70
CA TYR A 187 14.26 -0.45 7.50
C TYR A 187 12.90 0.19 7.23
N ARG A 188 12.88 1.52 7.09
CA ARG A 188 11.66 2.30 6.91
C ARG A 188 11.63 2.95 5.52
N LEU A 189 10.83 2.38 4.63
CA LEU A 189 10.63 2.71 3.22
C LEU A 189 9.22 3.26 2.94
N THR A 190 8.51 3.72 3.96
CA THR A 190 7.22 4.43 3.87
C THR A 190 7.43 5.93 4.04
N VAL A 191 6.47 6.76 3.63
CA VAL A 191 6.47 8.22 3.80
C VAL A 191 5.31 8.67 4.67
N ASP A 192 5.53 8.77 5.98
CA ASP A 192 4.55 9.33 6.93
C ASP A 192 4.97 10.65 7.52
N TYR A 193 6.26 10.78 7.79
CA TYR A 193 6.87 11.93 8.45
C TYR A 193 7.72 12.74 7.46
N PRO A 194 8.02 14.01 7.76
CA PRO A 194 8.93 14.82 6.94
C PRO A 194 10.29 14.15 6.71
N GLU A 195 10.83 13.45 7.72
CA GLU A 195 12.10 12.73 7.60
C GLU A 195 12.02 11.55 6.64
N ASP A 196 10.88 10.87 6.58
CA ASP A 196 10.65 9.82 5.60
C ASP A 196 10.65 10.36 4.17
N LEU A 197 10.04 11.54 3.97
CA LEU A 197 10.02 12.21 2.67
C LEU A 197 11.43 12.62 2.25
N GLU A 198 12.21 13.17 3.17
CA GLU A 198 13.60 13.54 2.92
C GLU A 198 14.46 12.31 2.58
N PHE A 199 14.33 11.24 3.36
CA PHE A 199 14.95 9.95 3.07
C PHE A 199 14.60 9.47 1.66
N ALA A 200 13.31 9.42 1.33
CA ALA A 200 12.83 8.96 0.02
C ALA A 200 13.38 9.83 -1.13
N ARG A 201 13.43 11.15 -0.96
CA ARG A 201 14.05 12.08 -1.92
C ARG A 201 15.52 11.78 -2.14
N ILE A 202 16.30 11.64 -1.07
CA ILE A 202 17.73 11.36 -1.16
C ILE A 202 17.98 10.06 -1.92
N ILE A 203 17.29 8.97 -1.56
CA ILE A 203 17.55 7.66 -2.17
C ILE A 203 17.06 7.57 -3.62
N VAL A 204 15.99 8.29 -3.98
CA VAL A 204 15.54 8.37 -5.37
C VAL A 204 16.44 9.27 -6.21
N GLU A 205 16.69 10.51 -5.78
CA GLU A 205 17.41 11.51 -6.57
C GLU A 205 18.90 11.16 -6.73
N LYS A 206 19.56 10.68 -5.66
CA LYS A 206 21.01 10.40 -5.70
C LYS A 206 21.33 8.98 -6.12
N TYR A 207 20.47 8.02 -5.77
CA TYR A 207 20.78 6.60 -5.93
C TYR A 207 19.84 5.86 -6.87
N ASN A 208 18.84 6.52 -7.48
CA ASN A 208 17.86 5.90 -8.37
C ASN A 208 17.13 4.72 -7.71
N ALA A 209 16.86 4.78 -6.40
CA ALA A 209 16.21 3.69 -5.66
C ALA A 209 14.82 3.31 -6.22
N ASN A 210 14.15 4.22 -6.93
CA ASN A 210 12.89 3.92 -7.61
C ASN A 210 13.00 2.85 -8.70
N LYS A 211 14.20 2.61 -9.24
CA LYS A 211 14.50 1.57 -10.24
C LYS A 211 14.95 0.25 -9.61
N MET A 212 15.21 0.24 -8.30
CA MET A 212 15.68 -0.93 -7.57
C MET A 212 14.50 -1.79 -7.10
N ASN A 213 14.73 -3.10 -7.00
CA ASN A 213 13.87 -3.98 -6.20
C ASN A 213 14.20 -3.82 -4.71
N TRP A 214 13.33 -4.36 -3.86
CA TRP A 214 13.50 -4.21 -2.41
C TRP A 214 14.84 -4.77 -1.88
N ARG A 215 15.36 -5.87 -2.43
CA ARG A 215 16.63 -6.47 -1.98
C ARG A 215 17.80 -5.55 -2.30
N GLU A 216 17.80 -4.99 -3.52
CA GLU A 216 18.81 -4.02 -3.94
C GLU A 216 18.80 -2.78 -3.04
N ILE A 217 17.62 -2.27 -2.67
CA ILE A 217 17.50 -1.16 -1.71
C ILE A 217 18.11 -1.55 -0.36
N ILE A 218 17.77 -2.73 0.17
CA ILE A 218 18.30 -3.18 1.47
C ILE A 218 19.82 -3.40 1.43
N ASP A 219 20.35 -4.02 0.39
CA ASP A 219 21.79 -4.26 0.23
C ASP A 219 22.58 -2.95 0.10
N PHE A 220 21.98 -1.94 -0.55
CA PHE A 220 22.50 -0.58 -0.57
C PHE A 220 22.45 0.07 0.81
N LEU A 221 21.32 0.03 1.51
CA LEU A 221 21.20 0.64 2.85
C LEU A 221 22.11 -0.03 3.89
N LYS A 222 22.44 -1.32 3.72
CA LYS A 222 23.48 -2.00 4.51
C LYS A 222 24.87 -1.37 4.33
N LYS A 223 25.16 -0.75 3.18
CA LYS A 223 26.44 -0.07 2.88
C LYS A 223 26.46 1.41 3.31
N TYR A 224 25.29 2.04 3.46
CA TYR A 224 25.12 3.45 3.82
C TYR A 224 24.22 3.59 5.05
N PRO A 225 24.68 3.15 6.24
CA PRO A 225 23.87 3.16 7.46
C PRO A 225 23.40 4.57 7.85
N GLU A 226 24.15 5.62 7.50
CA GLU A 226 23.77 7.02 7.76
C GLU A 226 22.46 7.42 7.07
N LEU A 227 22.07 6.76 5.98
CA LEU A 227 20.79 6.99 5.33
C LEU A 227 19.63 6.40 6.13
N VAL A 228 19.85 5.27 6.79
CA VAL A 228 18.84 4.62 7.65
C VAL A 228 18.55 5.49 8.87
N GLU A 229 19.57 6.18 9.39
CA GLU A 229 19.43 7.06 10.57
C GLU A 229 18.51 8.27 10.32
N ILE A 230 18.28 8.68 9.06
CA ILE A 230 17.45 9.83 8.71
C ILE A 230 16.05 9.71 9.31
N ASN A 231 15.44 8.52 9.24
CA ASN A 231 14.10 8.27 9.75
C ASN A 231 14.03 7.20 10.85
N ALA A 232 15.18 6.77 11.41
CA ALA A 232 15.26 5.74 12.45
C ALA A 232 14.52 6.09 13.74
N SER A 233 14.39 7.39 14.08
CA SER A 233 13.67 7.84 15.27
C SER A 233 12.14 7.68 15.20
N ARG A 234 11.60 7.35 14.01
CA ARG A 234 10.16 7.22 13.79
C ARG A 234 9.68 5.79 14.07
N LEU A 235 9.08 5.62 15.24
CA LEU A 235 8.37 4.39 15.59
C LEU A 235 7.00 4.33 14.92
N ASP A 236 6.61 3.14 14.47
CA ASP A 236 5.23 2.87 14.06
C ASP A 236 4.36 2.81 15.31
N SER A 237 3.68 3.91 15.64
CA SER A 237 2.78 3.98 16.78
C SER A 237 1.37 3.46 16.48
N ARG A 238 1.14 2.91 15.27
CA ARG A 238 -0.16 2.44 14.80
C ARG A 238 -0.08 0.97 14.40
N LEU A 239 -0.07 0.13 15.43
CA LEU A 239 -0.49 -1.27 15.35
C LEU A 239 -1.59 -1.50 16.38
#